data_AF-A0A1I1B8J7-F1
#
_entry.id   AF-A0A1I1B8J7-F1
#
_cell.length_a   1.000
_cell.length_b   1.000
_cell.length_c   1.000
_cell.angle_alpha   90.00
_cell.angle_beta   90.00
_cell.angle_gamma   90.00
#
_symmetry.space_group_name_H-M   'P 1'
#
loop_
_entity.id
_entity.type
_entity.pdbx_description
1 polymer ?
#
loop_
_entity_poly.entity_id
_entity_poly.type
_entity_poly.pdbx_seq_one_letter_code
_entity_poly.pdbx_strand_id
1 'polypeptide(L)'
;MSAAASEPADRTPDRASENGKLRRHGDPSSQAGSESGKRQSEPSSPAPAPTPVPTLNVANLLTLSRLALVPLFIGALFAGDGSETVWRAIATALFAIASLTDQVDGWVARKYGLITDFGKIADPIADKALIGAALVGLSLLGELPWWVTVVIAVREIGVTLLRFWVIRHGVIPASRGGKAKTLAQIAAIVLYLLPLPDGAEPVRWVLMGFALLLTVATGLDYVFRALKLRKTARASTAGR
;
A
#
# COMPACT_ATOMS: atom_id res chain seq x y z
N MET A 1 46.51 47.10 29.05
CA MET A 1 46.16 45.78 29.61
C MET A 1 46.25 44.79 28.45
N SER A 2 47.46 44.32 28.11
CA SER A 2 48.14 43.12 28.65
C SER A 2 47.42 41.84 28.21
N ALA A 3 47.87 41.22 27.10
CA ALA A 3 48.75 40.02 27.05
C ALA A 3 47.89 38.73 27.04
N ALA A 4 47.96 37.88 26.01
CA ALA A 4 48.93 36.78 25.85
C ALA A 4 48.83 35.79 27.05
N ALA A 5 48.81 34.46 26.92
CA ALA A 5 49.22 33.56 25.86
C ALA A 5 48.72 32.13 26.20
N SER A 6 48.88 31.23 25.22
CA SER A 6 49.38 29.84 25.32
C SER A 6 49.02 28.96 26.54
N GLU A 7 48.56 27.73 26.28
CA GLU A 7 49.46 26.55 26.25
C GLU A 7 48.76 25.29 25.67
N PRO A 8 49.54 24.29 25.21
CA PRO A 8 49.15 23.30 24.20
C PRO A 8 49.27 21.83 24.69
N ALA A 9 49.21 20.91 23.72
CA ALA A 9 49.90 19.61 23.67
C ALA A 9 49.37 18.52 24.61
N ASP A 10 48.80 17.45 24.06
CA ASP A 10 49.50 16.28 23.51
C ASP A 10 49.43 15.12 24.51
N ARG A 11 48.96 13.97 24.00
CA ARG A 11 49.36 12.60 24.36
C ARG A 11 48.36 11.61 23.75
N THR A 12 48.67 11.18 22.54
CA THR A 12 48.68 9.73 22.22
C THR A 12 50.16 9.33 22.28
N PRO A 13 50.54 8.13 22.76
CA PRO A 13 50.27 6.86 22.08
C PRO A 13 49.89 5.75 23.12
N ASP A 14 49.55 4.51 22.81
CA ASP A 14 50.49 3.51 22.29
C ASP A 14 49.83 2.17 21.95
N ARG A 15 50.37 1.54 20.92
CA ARG A 15 50.15 0.15 20.50
C ARG A 15 51.25 -0.70 21.14
N ALA A 16 50.90 -1.76 21.84
CA ALA A 16 51.72 -2.97 21.96
C ALA A 16 50.81 -4.10 22.48
N SER A 17 50.54 -5.15 21.72
CA SER A 17 51.42 -6.29 21.48
C SER A 17 51.72 -7.06 22.75
N GLU A 18 51.02 -8.19 22.96
CA GLU A 18 51.65 -9.32 23.63
C GLU A 18 51.03 -10.65 23.14
N ASN A 19 51.69 -11.20 22.12
CA ASN A 19 51.70 -12.62 21.83
C ASN A 19 52.90 -13.22 22.61
N GLY A 20 52.64 -14.14 23.52
CA GLY A 20 53.65 -14.89 24.28
C GLY A 20 53.05 -16.22 24.77
N LYS A 21 53.04 -17.29 23.96
CA LYS A 21 54.08 -18.32 23.77
C LYS A 21 54.27 -19.26 24.99
N LEU A 22 54.42 -20.55 24.66
CA LEU A 22 55.05 -21.68 25.39
C LEU A 22 54.11 -22.51 26.29
N ARG A 23 54.11 -23.86 26.30
CA ARG A 23 54.88 -24.93 25.63
C ARG A 23 54.29 -26.31 26.06
N ARG A 24 54.38 -27.32 25.16
CA ARG A 24 54.74 -28.77 25.31
C ARG A 24 54.10 -29.58 26.47
N HIS A 25 53.64 -30.83 26.34
CA HIS A 25 54.28 -32.04 25.81
C HIS A 25 53.30 -33.23 26.00
N GLY A 26 53.34 -34.27 25.16
CA GLY A 26 52.78 -35.62 25.47
C GLY A 26 51.90 -36.18 24.34
N ASP A 27 52.48 -36.68 23.25
CA ASP A 27 52.83 -38.08 22.94
C ASP A 27 51.69 -38.86 22.22
N PRO A 28 52.00 -39.68 21.19
CA PRO A 28 51.03 -40.24 20.26
C PRO A 28 50.56 -41.63 20.71
N SER A 29 49.58 -42.17 19.97
CA SER A 29 49.03 -43.54 20.03
C SER A 29 47.84 -43.77 20.98
N SER A 30 46.64 -43.67 20.41
CA SER A 30 45.59 -44.64 20.67
C SER A 30 44.70 -44.74 19.43
N GLN A 31 44.83 -45.88 18.73
CA GLN A 31 43.91 -46.32 17.71
C GLN A 31 42.56 -46.58 18.38
N ALA A 32 41.51 -45.88 17.95
CA ALA A 32 40.14 -46.28 18.19
C ALA A 32 39.39 -46.23 16.86
N GLY A 33 38.91 -47.40 16.46
CA GLY A 33 38.29 -47.65 15.18
C GLY A 33 37.06 -46.80 14.92
N SER A 34 36.84 -46.57 13.63
CA SER A 34 35.65 -45.97 13.06
C SER A 34 34.43 -46.86 13.30
N GLU A 35 33.68 -46.61 14.37
CA GLU A 35 32.28 -47.01 14.42
C GLU A 35 31.44 -45.92 13.74
N SER A 36 31.21 -46.14 12.44
CA SER A 36 30.22 -45.45 11.63
C SER A 36 28.81 -45.80 12.14
N GLY A 37 28.41 -45.20 13.26
CA GLY A 37 27.01 -45.15 13.69
C GLY A 37 26.23 -44.26 12.74
N LYS A 38 25.56 -44.87 11.74
CA LYS A 38 24.50 -44.24 10.95
C LYS A 38 23.44 -43.69 11.92
N ARG A 39 23.53 -42.41 12.28
CA ARG A 39 22.35 -41.66 12.73
C ARG A 39 21.42 -41.56 11.53
N GLN A 40 20.45 -42.45 11.48
CA GLN A 40 19.29 -42.31 10.61
C GLN A 40 18.68 -40.94 10.92
N SER A 41 18.83 -40.01 9.99
CA SER A 41 18.02 -38.80 9.95
C SER A 41 16.58 -39.27 9.76
N GLU A 42 15.79 -39.22 10.83
CA GLU A 42 14.34 -39.37 10.74
C GLU A 42 13.82 -38.39 9.68
N PRO A 43 12.89 -38.81 8.80
CA PRO A 43 12.25 -37.89 7.88
C PRO A 43 11.50 -36.86 8.71
N SER A 44 12.00 -35.62 8.70
CA SER A 44 11.29 -34.47 9.27
C SER A 44 9.87 -34.46 8.71
N SER A 45 8.87 -34.70 9.56
CA SER A 45 7.46 -34.63 9.19
C SER A 45 7.21 -33.35 8.38
N PRO A 46 6.52 -33.42 7.24
CA PRO A 46 6.17 -32.24 6.49
C PRO A 46 5.38 -31.30 7.42
N ALA A 47 5.81 -30.05 7.51
CA ALA A 47 5.06 -29.02 8.22
C ALA A 47 3.59 -29.07 7.78
N PRO A 48 2.62 -28.94 8.71
CA PRO A 48 1.21 -29.01 8.36
C PRO A 48 0.90 -27.99 7.26
N ALA A 49 0.27 -28.45 6.18
CA ALA A 49 -0.15 -27.60 5.08
C ALA A 49 -1.05 -26.46 5.62
N PRO A 50 -0.90 -25.22 5.12
CA PRO A 50 -1.72 -24.12 5.58
C PRO A 50 -3.20 -24.43 5.35
N THR A 51 -4.01 -24.31 6.40
CA THR A 51 -5.45 -24.57 6.34
C THR A 51 -6.12 -23.60 5.36
N PRO A 52 -6.94 -24.08 4.41
CA PRO A 52 -7.65 -23.20 3.48
C PRO A 52 -8.55 -22.23 4.25
N VAL A 53 -8.38 -20.93 4.02
CA VAL A 53 -9.30 -19.92 4.57
C VAL A 53 -10.66 -20.05 3.88
N PRO A 54 -11.77 -20.17 4.63
CA PRO A 54 -13.08 -20.28 4.02
C PRO A 54 -13.43 -19.00 3.23
N THR A 55 -14.10 -19.19 2.09
CA THR A 55 -14.57 -18.11 1.20
C THR A 55 -15.67 -17.25 1.84
N LEU A 56 -16.41 -17.80 2.80
CA LEU A 56 -17.32 -17.03 3.66
C LEU A 56 -16.58 -16.67 4.93
N ASN A 57 -15.99 -15.47 4.93
CA ASN A 57 -15.35 -14.89 6.10
C ASN A 57 -15.70 -13.41 6.22
N VAL A 58 -15.34 -12.81 7.35
CA VAL A 58 -15.66 -11.43 7.70
C VAL A 58 -15.17 -10.44 6.62
N ALA A 59 -13.98 -10.65 6.04
CA ALA A 59 -13.44 -9.77 5.01
C ALA A 59 -14.30 -9.81 3.73
N ASN A 60 -14.67 -11.00 3.24
CA ASN A 60 -15.47 -11.12 2.03
C ASN A 60 -16.90 -10.58 2.21
N LEU A 61 -17.50 -10.73 3.39
CA LEU A 61 -18.80 -10.16 3.70
C LEU A 61 -18.77 -8.62 3.64
N LEU A 62 -17.67 -8.02 4.07
CA LEU A 62 -17.48 -6.57 4.05
C LEU A 62 -17.21 -6.02 2.65
N THR A 63 -16.48 -6.77 1.81
CA THR A 63 -16.35 -6.44 0.39
C THR A 63 -17.71 -6.49 -0.32
N LEU A 64 -18.53 -7.51 -0.02
CA LEU A 64 -19.89 -7.63 -0.58
C LEU A 64 -20.83 -6.52 -0.08
N SER A 65 -20.77 -6.18 1.22
CA SER A 65 -21.57 -5.09 1.77
C SER A 65 -21.21 -3.76 1.11
N ARG A 66 -19.92 -3.50 0.85
CA ARG A 66 -19.47 -2.32 0.12
C ARG A 66 -20.05 -2.27 -1.29
N LEU A 67 -20.02 -3.39 -2.01
CA LEU A 67 -20.58 -3.46 -3.35
C LEU A 67 -22.09 -3.16 -3.35
N ALA A 68 -22.81 -3.57 -2.30
CA ALA A 68 -24.21 -3.23 -2.09
C ALA A 68 -24.43 -1.76 -1.68
N LEU A 69 -23.48 -1.14 -0.97
CA LEU A 69 -23.53 0.28 -0.61
C LEU A 69 -23.35 1.21 -1.82
N VAL A 70 -22.65 0.79 -2.88
CA VAL A 70 -22.46 1.61 -4.09
C VAL A 70 -23.79 2.02 -4.76
N PRO A 71 -24.72 1.11 -5.11
CA PRO A 71 -26.00 1.50 -5.70
C PRO A 71 -26.87 2.31 -4.73
N LEU A 72 -26.80 2.04 -3.43
CA LEU A 72 -27.50 2.85 -2.42
C LEU A 72 -26.96 4.28 -2.38
N PHE A 73 -25.63 4.43 -2.44
CA PHE A 73 -24.95 5.71 -2.51
C PHE A 73 -25.38 6.48 -3.77
N ILE A 74 -25.39 5.83 -4.94
CA ILE A 74 -25.83 6.45 -6.20
C ILE A 74 -27.30 6.89 -6.08
N GLY A 75 -28.17 6.01 -5.57
CA GLY A 75 -29.58 6.33 -5.36
C GLY A 75 -29.77 7.55 -4.46
N ALA A 76 -29.05 7.62 -3.34
CA ALA A 76 -29.08 8.76 -2.44
C ALA A 76 -28.49 10.03 -3.08
N LEU A 77 -27.42 9.92 -3.87
CA LEU A 77 -26.78 11.07 -4.52
C LEU A 77 -27.70 11.76 -5.55
N PHE A 78 -28.53 10.99 -6.25
CA PHE A 78 -29.47 11.50 -7.26
C PHE A 78 -30.90 11.68 -6.74
N ALA A 79 -31.17 11.32 -5.48
CA ALA A 79 -32.47 11.52 -4.87
C ALA A 79 -32.74 13.01 -4.63
N GLY A 80 -34.01 13.42 -4.79
CA GLY A 80 -34.42 14.81 -4.61
C GLY A 80 -33.58 15.76 -5.45
N ASP A 81 -33.50 15.48 -6.77
CA ASP A 81 -32.68 16.17 -7.80
C ASP A 81 -31.16 16.30 -7.55
N GLY A 82 -30.68 15.72 -6.45
CA GLY A 82 -29.29 15.80 -6.02
C GLY A 82 -28.95 17.08 -5.27
N SER A 83 -29.91 17.98 -4.99
CA SER A 83 -29.66 19.19 -4.17
C SER A 83 -30.21 19.10 -2.75
N GLU A 84 -31.13 18.17 -2.48
CA GLU A 84 -31.73 18.02 -1.16
C GLU A 84 -30.71 17.67 -0.06
N THR A 85 -30.66 18.51 0.98
CA THR A 85 -29.73 18.42 2.12
C THR A 85 -29.75 17.05 2.80
N VAL A 86 -30.94 16.46 2.97
CA VAL A 86 -31.11 15.16 3.64
C VAL A 86 -30.48 14.04 2.81
N TRP A 87 -30.78 14.00 1.51
CA TRP A 87 -30.22 13.01 0.59
C TRP A 87 -28.71 13.17 0.42
N ARG A 88 -28.20 14.40 0.39
CA ARG A 88 -26.75 14.70 0.43
C ARG A 88 -26.07 14.20 1.70
N ALA A 89 -26.69 14.39 2.86
CA ALA A 89 -26.18 13.86 4.12
C ALA A 89 -26.17 12.33 4.14
N ILE A 90 -27.21 11.68 3.61
CA ILE A 90 -27.28 10.22 3.47
C ILE A 90 -26.19 9.72 2.51
N ALA A 91 -26.04 10.33 1.33
CA ALA A 91 -25.01 9.97 0.36
C ALA A 91 -23.60 10.12 0.96
N THR A 92 -23.36 11.20 1.71
CA THR A 92 -22.11 11.43 2.44
C THR A 92 -21.86 10.32 3.47
N ALA A 93 -22.87 9.95 4.26
CA ALA A 93 -22.76 8.90 5.27
C ALA A 93 -22.47 7.53 4.63
N LEU A 94 -23.20 7.17 3.57
CA LEU A 94 -22.99 5.92 2.83
C LEU A 94 -21.56 5.85 2.25
N PHE A 95 -21.09 6.93 1.63
CA PHE A 95 -19.74 7.01 1.08
C PHE A 95 -18.67 6.91 2.17
N ALA A 96 -18.84 7.62 3.28
CA ALA A 96 -17.90 7.63 4.40
C ALA A 96 -17.81 6.25 5.07
N ILE A 97 -18.95 5.61 5.34
CA ILE A 97 -19.00 4.26 5.92
C ILE A 97 -18.31 3.28 4.97
N ALA A 98 -18.70 3.25 3.69
CA ALA A 98 -18.14 2.33 2.70
C ALA A 98 -16.60 2.50 2.54
N SER A 99 -16.11 3.75 2.56
CA SER A 99 -14.68 4.08 2.45
C SER A 99 -13.88 3.77 3.72
N LEU A 100 -14.48 3.95 4.90
CA LEU A 100 -13.81 3.68 6.17
C LEU A 100 -13.70 2.17 6.42
N THR A 101 -14.79 1.45 6.17
CA THR A 101 -14.88 0.00 6.28
C THR A 101 -13.78 -0.67 5.44
N ASP A 102 -13.54 -0.22 4.20
CA ASP A 102 -12.43 -0.74 3.38
C ASP A 102 -11.05 -0.66 4.04
N GLN A 103 -10.71 0.52 4.56
CA GLN A 103 -9.38 0.74 5.12
C GLN A 103 -9.14 -0.10 6.37
N VAL A 104 -10.17 -0.25 7.20
CA VAL A 104 -10.14 -1.05 8.42
C VAL A 104 -10.07 -2.53 8.07
N ASP A 105 -10.92 -3.01 7.16
CA ASP A 105 -11.01 -4.44 6.86
C ASP A 105 -9.84 -4.95 6.06
N GLY A 106 -9.32 -4.14 5.13
CA GLY A 106 -8.07 -4.44 4.45
C GLY A 106 -6.90 -4.55 5.44
N TRP A 107 -6.92 -3.78 6.53
CA TRP A 107 -5.91 -3.93 7.60
C TRP A 107 -6.15 -5.20 8.44
N VAL A 108 -7.40 -5.49 8.84
CA VAL A 108 -7.77 -6.71 9.59
C VAL A 108 -7.41 -7.95 8.78
N ALA A 109 -7.83 -8.04 7.51
CA ALA A 109 -7.56 -9.19 6.64
C ALA A 109 -6.05 -9.47 6.50
N ARG A 110 -5.23 -8.42 6.35
CA ARG A 110 -3.76 -8.53 6.31
C ARG A 110 -3.16 -8.96 7.65
N LYS A 111 -3.70 -8.48 8.77
CA LYS A 111 -3.19 -8.78 10.11
C LYS A 111 -3.49 -10.23 10.53
N TYR A 112 -4.67 -10.73 10.18
CA TYR A 112 -5.13 -12.07 10.58
C TYR A 112 -5.01 -13.13 9.47
N GLY A 113 -4.39 -12.79 8.33
CA GLY A 113 -4.16 -13.75 7.24
C GLY A 113 -5.43 -14.23 6.54
N LEU A 114 -6.53 -13.47 6.61
CA LEU A 114 -7.84 -13.83 6.05
C LEU A 114 -7.96 -13.51 4.55
N ILE A 115 -6.86 -13.65 3.80
CA ILE A 115 -6.80 -13.25 2.39
C ILE A 115 -7.32 -14.41 1.54
N THR A 116 -8.46 -14.22 0.87
CA THR A 116 -9.03 -15.19 -0.08
C THR A 116 -8.77 -14.80 -1.53
N ASP A 117 -8.82 -15.76 -2.45
CA ASP A 117 -8.68 -15.47 -3.88
C ASP A 117 -9.84 -14.64 -4.45
N PHE A 118 -11.04 -14.82 -3.89
CA PHE A 118 -12.19 -13.97 -4.20
C PHE A 118 -11.95 -12.52 -3.79
N GLY A 119 -11.53 -12.28 -2.55
CA GLY A 119 -11.25 -10.93 -2.03
C GLY A 119 -10.16 -10.21 -2.83
N LYS A 120 -9.12 -10.93 -3.28
CA LYS A 120 -8.07 -10.36 -4.16
C LYS A 120 -8.61 -9.76 -5.46
N ILE A 121 -9.73 -10.27 -5.98
CA ILE A 121 -10.36 -9.81 -7.22
C ILE A 121 -11.46 -8.80 -6.92
N ALA A 122 -12.26 -9.04 -5.88
CA ALA A 122 -13.40 -8.19 -5.53
C ALA A 122 -12.97 -6.84 -4.94
N ASP A 123 -11.93 -6.79 -4.09
CA ASP A 123 -11.49 -5.55 -3.43
C ASP A 123 -11.10 -4.45 -4.45
N PRO A 124 -10.26 -4.72 -5.47
CA PRO A 124 -9.89 -3.69 -6.45
C PRO A 124 -11.04 -3.19 -7.32
N ILE A 125 -12.13 -3.95 -7.42
CA ILE A 125 -13.35 -3.59 -8.15
C ILE A 125 -14.22 -2.71 -7.26
N ALA A 126 -14.50 -3.15 -6.03
CA ALA A 126 -15.34 -2.43 -5.09
C ALA A 126 -14.75 -1.05 -4.74
N ASP A 127 -13.44 -0.97 -4.52
CA ASP A 127 -12.74 0.31 -4.24
C ASP A 127 -12.89 1.32 -5.37
N LYS A 128 -12.75 0.86 -6.62
CA LYS A 128 -12.87 1.74 -7.79
C LYS A 128 -14.31 2.06 -8.13
N ALA A 129 -15.24 1.14 -7.84
CA ALA A 129 -16.66 1.36 -8.08
C ALA A 129 -17.18 2.51 -7.22
N LEU A 130 -16.86 2.54 -5.92
CA LEU A 130 -17.34 3.59 -5.02
C LEU A 130 -16.77 4.97 -5.38
N ILE A 131 -15.44 5.07 -5.51
CA ILE A 131 -14.78 6.34 -5.87
C ILE A 131 -15.19 6.79 -7.28
N GLY A 132 -15.25 5.86 -8.23
CA GLY A 132 -15.67 6.13 -9.60
C GLY A 132 -17.12 6.61 -9.67
N ALA A 133 -18.04 5.94 -8.96
CA ALA A 133 -19.44 6.35 -8.86
C ALA A 133 -19.58 7.76 -8.29
N ALA A 134 -18.80 8.10 -7.26
CA ALA A 134 -18.84 9.44 -6.68
C ALA A 134 -18.35 10.51 -7.67
N LEU A 135 -17.19 10.31 -8.31
CA LEU A 135 -16.65 11.29 -9.27
C LEU A 135 -17.55 11.47 -10.50
N VAL A 136 -18.06 10.36 -11.05
CA VAL A 136 -19.01 10.39 -12.17
C VAL A 136 -20.32 11.04 -11.75
N GLY A 137 -20.86 10.69 -10.58
CA GLY A 137 -22.08 11.28 -10.03
C GLY A 137 -21.97 12.79 -9.84
N LEU A 138 -20.88 13.26 -9.21
CA LEU A 138 -20.61 14.69 -9.06
C LEU A 138 -20.46 15.42 -10.40
N SER A 139 -19.92 14.75 -11.43
CA SER A 139 -19.80 15.33 -12.77
C SER A 139 -21.14 15.40 -13.50
N LEU A 140 -22.00 14.40 -13.31
CA LEU A 140 -23.36 14.36 -13.85
C LEU A 140 -24.24 15.44 -13.22
N LEU A 141 -24.05 15.73 -11.93
CA LEU A 141 -24.71 16.83 -11.22
C LEU A 141 -24.12 18.21 -11.55
N GLY A 142 -23.07 18.28 -12.38
CA GLY A 142 -22.45 19.53 -12.80
C GLY A 142 -21.53 20.17 -11.77
N GLU A 143 -21.25 19.52 -10.66
CA GLU A 143 -20.41 20.06 -9.58
C GLU A 143 -18.92 19.86 -9.83
N LEU A 144 -18.56 18.85 -10.62
CA LEU A 144 -17.18 18.53 -10.95
C LEU A 144 -16.97 18.52 -12.46
N PRO A 145 -15.96 19.21 -13.01
CA PRO A 145 -15.70 19.13 -14.44
C PRO A 145 -15.28 17.73 -14.87
N TRP A 146 -15.83 17.28 -15.99
CA TRP A 146 -15.54 15.97 -16.56
C TRP A 146 -14.05 15.68 -16.77
N TRP A 147 -13.23 16.69 -17.07
CA TRP A 147 -11.80 16.48 -17.27
C TRP A 147 -11.10 16.00 -15.99
N VAL A 148 -11.52 16.44 -14.79
CA VAL A 148 -10.98 15.96 -13.51
C VAL A 148 -11.31 14.48 -13.33
N THR A 149 -12.57 14.13 -13.52
CA THR A 149 -13.07 12.76 -13.42
C THR A 149 -12.37 11.83 -14.38
N VAL A 150 -12.21 12.23 -15.65
CA VAL A 150 -11.50 11.46 -16.67
C VAL A 150 -10.04 11.25 -16.30
N VAL A 151 -9.32 12.29 -15.88
CA VAL A 151 -7.90 12.17 -15.50
C VAL A 151 -7.73 11.19 -14.33
N ILE A 152 -8.57 11.30 -13.31
CA ILE A 152 -8.51 10.39 -12.15
C ILE A 152 -8.86 8.97 -12.60
N ALA A 153 -9.96 8.77 -13.33
CA ALA A 153 -10.41 7.45 -13.79
C ALA A 153 -9.37 6.75 -14.67
N VAL A 154 -8.81 7.46 -15.67
CA VAL A 154 -7.75 6.94 -16.55
C VAL A 154 -6.53 6.55 -15.73
N ARG A 155 -6.13 7.36 -14.74
CA ARG A 155 -5.02 7.00 -13.86
C ARG A 155 -5.31 5.73 -13.07
N GLU A 156 -6.49 5.62 -12.44
CA GLU A 156 -6.83 4.45 -11.61
C GLU A 156 -6.84 3.14 -12.39
N ILE A 157 -7.40 3.17 -13.60
CA ILE A 157 -7.42 2.02 -14.51
C ILE A 157 -6.00 1.76 -15.02
N GLY A 158 -5.29 2.79 -15.48
CA GLY A 158 -3.95 2.68 -16.05
C GLY A 158 -2.93 2.09 -15.08
N VAL A 159 -2.88 2.56 -13.83
CA VAL A 159 -1.99 2.01 -12.79
C VAL A 159 -2.34 0.55 -12.47
N THR A 160 -3.63 0.19 -12.49
CA THR A 160 -4.08 -1.18 -12.24
C THR A 160 -3.65 -2.13 -13.37
N LEU A 161 -3.88 -1.74 -14.62
CA LEU A 161 -3.44 -2.50 -15.79
C LEU A 161 -1.92 -2.64 -15.83
N LEU A 162 -1.20 -1.55 -15.53
CA LEU A 162 0.25 -1.56 -15.50
C LEU A 162 0.78 -2.50 -14.42
N ARG A 163 0.14 -2.53 -13.23
CA ARG A 163 0.48 -3.48 -12.16
C ARG A 163 0.35 -4.93 -12.64
N PHE A 164 -0.76 -5.27 -13.29
CA PHE A 164 -0.97 -6.62 -13.82
C PHE A 164 0.06 -6.97 -14.91
N TRP A 165 0.42 -6.02 -15.77
CA TRP A 165 1.43 -6.25 -16.80
C TRP A 165 2.85 -6.46 -16.23
N VAL A 166 3.20 -5.74 -15.16
CA VAL A 166 4.55 -5.83 -14.56
C VAL A 166 4.72 -7.05 -13.67
N ILE A 167 3.65 -7.66 -13.13
CA ILE A 167 3.75 -8.75 -12.14
C ILE A 167 4.63 -9.92 -12.62
N ARG A 168 4.67 -10.18 -13.93
CA ARG A 168 5.52 -11.22 -14.55
C ARG A 168 7.03 -10.89 -14.58
N HIS A 169 7.40 -9.63 -14.38
CA HIS A 169 8.79 -9.15 -14.39
C HIS A 169 9.32 -8.81 -12.99
N GLY A 170 8.45 -8.83 -11.96
CA GLY A 170 8.81 -8.53 -10.57
C GLY A 170 7.73 -7.75 -9.85
N VAL A 171 7.89 -7.63 -8.53
CA VAL A 171 6.93 -6.90 -7.66
C VAL A 171 7.42 -5.48 -7.45
N ILE A 172 6.60 -4.48 -7.80
CA ILE A 172 6.87 -3.08 -7.45
C ILE A 172 6.37 -2.82 -6.02
N PRO A 173 7.24 -2.40 -5.08
CA PRO A 173 6.82 -2.08 -3.71
C PRO A 173 5.88 -0.87 -3.70
N ALA A 174 4.89 -0.90 -2.80
CA ALA A 174 3.93 0.18 -2.65
C ALA A 174 4.62 1.49 -2.21
N SER A 175 4.29 2.61 -2.88
CA SER A 175 4.82 3.92 -2.51
C SER A 175 3.97 4.57 -1.40
N ARG A 176 4.63 5.31 -0.48
CA ARG A 176 3.94 6.08 0.58
C ARG A 176 2.98 7.11 0.00
N GLY A 177 3.28 7.65 -1.19
CA GLY A 177 2.42 8.59 -1.91
C GLY A 177 1.04 8.03 -2.25
N GLY A 178 0.92 6.72 -2.46
CA GLY A 178 -0.37 6.08 -2.73
C GLY A 178 -1.38 6.25 -1.58
N LYS A 179 -0.93 6.18 -0.32
CA LYS A 179 -1.79 6.38 0.85
C LYS A 179 -2.28 7.83 0.97
N ALA A 180 -1.36 8.78 0.81
CA ALA A 180 -1.68 10.20 0.87
C ALA A 180 -2.70 10.58 -0.22
N LYS A 181 -2.53 10.04 -1.43
CA LYS A 181 -3.47 10.20 -2.53
C LYS A 181 -4.87 9.72 -2.14
N THR A 182 -5.01 8.49 -1.66
CA THR A 182 -6.31 7.92 -1.29
C THR A 182 -7.02 8.76 -0.24
N LEU A 183 -6.30 9.17 0.82
CA LEU A 183 -6.86 10.03 1.87
C LEU A 183 -7.30 11.39 1.33
N ALA A 184 -6.46 12.05 0.52
CA ALA A 184 -6.80 13.34 -0.08
C ALA A 184 -8.03 13.23 -0.99
N GLN A 185 -8.14 12.15 -1.77
CA GLN A 185 -9.23 11.94 -2.70
C GLN A 185 -10.55 11.61 -1.99
N ILE A 186 -10.53 10.76 -0.96
CA ILE A 186 -11.70 10.49 -0.10
C ILE A 186 -12.15 11.79 0.57
N ALA A 187 -11.22 12.56 1.14
CA ALA A 187 -11.54 13.83 1.80
C ALA A 187 -12.14 14.85 0.81
N ALA A 188 -11.59 14.95 -0.41
CA ALA A 188 -12.13 15.80 -1.45
C ALA A 188 -13.57 15.39 -1.80
N ILE A 189 -13.83 14.10 -2.06
CA ILE A 189 -15.16 13.61 -2.41
C ILE A 189 -16.15 13.87 -1.26
N VAL A 190 -15.79 13.57 -0.01
CA VAL A 190 -16.64 13.86 1.15
C VAL A 190 -17.00 15.35 1.20
N LEU A 191 -16.04 16.25 0.96
CA LEU A 191 -16.29 17.68 0.99
C LEU A 191 -17.24 18.17 -0.12
N TYR A 192 -17.23 17.51 -1.29
CA TYR A 192 -18.19 17.73 -2.36
C TYR A 192 -19.58 17.17 -2.03
N LEU A 193 -19.65 16.03 -1.33
CA LEU A 193 -20.92 15.41 -0.94
C LEU A 193 -21.62 16.16 0.20
N LEU A 194 -20.87 16.79 1.12
CA LEU A 194 -21.48 17.54 2.22
C LEU A 194 -22.30 18.73 1.68
N PRO A 195 -23.50 18.98 2.24
CA PRO A 195 -24.31 20.16 1.95
C PRO A 195 -23.73 21.40 2.66
N LEU A 196 -22.55 21.83 2.22
CA LEU A 196 -21.89 23.03 2.72
C LEU A 196 -22.42 24.29 2.04
N PRO A 197 -22.39 25.45 2.74
CA PRO A 197 -22.72 26.74 2.14
C PRO A 197 -21.75 27.10 1.01
N ASP A 198 -22.18 27.96 0.09
CA ASP A 198 -21.45 28.34 -1.13
C ASP A 198 -20.03 28.85 -0.85
N GLY A 199 -19.79 29.49 0.31
CA GLY A 199 -18.46 29.93 0.73
C GLY A 199 -17.42 28.82 0.90
N ALA A 200 -17.83 27.54 0.92
CA ALA A 200 -16.93 26.39 0.98
C ALA A 200 -16.38 25.95 -0.40
N GLU A 201 -16.87 26.53 -1.51
CA GLU A 201 -16.45 26.17 -2.87
C GLU A 201 -14.92 26.25 -3.07
N PRO A 202 -14.20 27.30 -2.61
CA PRO A 202 -12.74 27.35 -2.77
C PRO A 202 -12.03 26.19 -2.06
N VAL A 203 -12.54 25.76 -0.91
CA VAL A 203 -11.97 24.65 -0.14
C VAL A 203 -12.16 23.33 -0.89
N ARG A 204 -13.34 23.12 -1.48
CA ARG A 204 -13.64 21.97 -2.36
C ARG A 204 -12.64 21.90 -3.51
N TRP A 205 -12.42 23.01 -4.20
CA TRP A 205 -11.47 23.09 -5.31
C TRP A 205 -10.02 22.86 -4.91
N VAL A 206 -9.56 23.49 -3.82
CA VAL A 206 -8.18 23.31 -3.33
C VAL A 206 -7.92 21.85 -2.97
N LEU A 207 -8.86 21.21 -2.26
CA LEU A 207 -8.69 19.82 -1.84
C LEU A 207 -8.76 18.84 -3.01
N MET A 208 -9.67 19.08 -3.97
CA MET A 208 -9.74 18.28 -5.21
C MET A 208 -8.50 18.47 -6.09
N GLY A 209 -8.01 19.71 -6.23
CA GLY A 209 -6.78 20.02 -6.96
C GLY A 209 -5.56 19.34 -6.34
N PHE A 210 -5.48 19.34 -4.99
CA PHE A 210 -4.45 18.61 -4.26
C PHE A 210 -4.55 17.08 -4.48
N ALA A 211 -5.75 16.51 -4.39
CA ALA A 211 -5.99 15.10 -4.67
C ALA A 211 -5.61 14.72 -6.11
N LEU A 212 -5.94 15.57 -7.08
CA LEU A 212 -5.59 15.40 -8.49
C LEU A 212 -4.06 15.46 -8.69
N LEU A 213 -3.38 16.42 -8.08
CA LEU A 213 -1.92 16.55 -8.16
C LEU A 213 -1.22 15.31 -7.60
N LEU A 214 -1.66 14.81 -6.42
CA LEU A 214 -1.15 13.56 -5.88
C LEU A 214 -1.47 12.37 -6.79
N THR A 215 -2.65 12.36 -7.43
CA THR A 215 -3.06 11.30 -8.35
C THR A 215 -2.13 11.20 -9.55
N VAL A 216 -1.83 12.35 -10.17
CA VAL A 216 -0.91 12.43 -11.31
C VAL A 216 0.52 12.10 -10.88
N ALA A 217 1.02 12.73 -9.82
CA ALA A 217 2.38 12.51 -9.32
C ALA A 217 2.65 11.04 -8.98
N THR A 218 1.73 10.39 -8.27
CA THR A 218 1.85 8.96 -7.94
C THR A 218 1.67 8.05 -9.14
N GLY A 219 0.85 8.45 -10.12
CA GLY A 219 0.72 7.73 -11.39
C GLY A 219 2.04 7.72 -12.17
N LEU A 220 2.66 8.89 -12.30
CA LEU A 220 3.96 9.04 -12.97
C LEU A 220 5.07 8.25 -12.26
N ASP A 221 5.18 8.36 -10.93
CA ASP A 221 6.14 7.56 -10.13
C ASP A 221 5.98 6.05 -10.40
N TYR A 222 4.73 5.57 -10.48
CA TYR A 222 4.47 4.17 -10.76
C TYR A 222 4.91 3.76 -12.17
N VAL A 223 4.65 4.60 -13.19
CA VAL A 223 5.09 4.36 -14.57
C VAL A 223 6.62 4.30 -14.66
N PHE A 224 7.33 5.23 -14.03
CA PHE A 224 8.80 5.21 -14.04
C PHE A 224 9.38 3.96 -13.38
N ARG A 225 8.83 3.54 -12.25
CA ARG A 225 9.25 2.29 -11.57
C ARG A 225 9.00 1.06 -12.43
N ALA A 226 7.84 0.98 -13.09
CA ALA A 226 7.49 -0.09 -14.01
C ALA A 226 8.47 -0.18 -15.20
N LEU A 227 8.80 0.96 -15.82
CA LEU A 227 9.74 1.02 -16.93
C LEU A 227 11.16 0.63 -16.50
N LYS A 228 11.60 1.07 -15.32
CA LYS A 228 12.91 0.70 -14.76
C LYS A 228 13.01 -0.80 -14.53
N LEU A 229 11.99 -1.41 -13.91
CA LEU A 229 11.96 -2.85 -13.64
C LEU A 229 12.03 -3.67 -14.93
N ARG A 230 11.30 -3.25 -15.98
CA ARG A 230 11.35 -3.89 -17.31
C ARG A 230 12.75 -3.83 -17.94
N LYS A 231 13.43 -2.68 -17.86
CA LYS A 231 14.79 -2.52 -18.39
C LYS A 231 15.76 -3.47 -17.70
N THR A 232 15.72 -3.56 -16.37
CA THR A 232 16.56 -4.48 -15.59
C THR A 232 16.28 -5.95 -15.95
N ALA A 233 15.01 -6.35 -16.05
CA ALA A 233 14.64 -7.73 -16.40
C ALA A 233 15.12 -8.14 -17.81
N ARG A 234 15.12 -7.22 -18.78
CA ARG A 234 15.62 -7.50 -20.14
C ARG A 234 17.14 -7.65 -20.18
N ALA A 235 17.87 -6.84 -19.40
CA ALA A 235 19.33 -6.90 -19.34
C ALA A 235 19.84 -8.23 -18.75
N SER A 236 19.13 -8.79 -17.76
CA SER A 236 19.48 -10.08 -17.17
C SER A 236 19.16 -11.29 -18.06
N THR A 237 18.22 -11.18 -19.01
CA THR A 237 17.97 -12.21 -20.01
C THR A 237 18.96 -12.17 -21.18
N ALA A 238 19.46 -10.98 -21.56
CA ALA A 238 20.38 -10.82 -22.68
C ALA A 238 21.86 -11.15 -22.33
N GLY A 239 22.19 -11.26 -21.04
CA GLY A 239 23.52 -11.64 -20.55
C GLY A 239 23.69 -13.13 -20.23
N ARG A 240 22.73 -13.97 -20.62
CA ARG A 240 22.80 -15.45 -20.58
C ARG A 240 22.83 -15.98 -21.99
#